data_AF-A0A317JQL3-F1
#
_entry.id   AF-A0A317JQL3-F1
#
_cell.length_a   1.000
_cell.length_b   1.000
_cell.length_c   1.000
_cell.angle_alpha   90.00
_cell.angle_beta   90.00
_cell.angle_gamma   90.00
#
_symmetry.space_group_name_H-M   'P 1'
#
loop_
_entity.id
_entity.type
_entity.pdbx_description
1 polymer ?
#
loop_
_entity_poly.entity_id
_entity_poly.type
_entity_poly.pdbx_seq_one_letter_code
_entity_poly.pdbx_strand_id
1 'polypeptide(L)'
;LALSMQPPEVPSLKGETREEARERKRKEDELSVATLGLEEDIHSLSRKTLLENIMFPRMKEMFEMVGTELEKQKLFSLVPAGIVITGGGAQTAGIAEVCKRTLSMSTRIGIPTGVRGLVDEIEIPSYATAIGLLLYGAKEGGEEVRTGEGGNLLKIFSSFSGKGSGILNKIQSLLKSLLP
;
A
#
# COMPACT_ATOMS: atom_id res chain seq x y z
N LEU A 1 -1.01 20.65 0.84
CA LEU A 1 -0.94 19.45 -0.02
C LEU A 1 -0.64 19.78 -1.47
N ALA A 2 -1.17 20.90 -2.00
CA ALA A 2 -0.98 21.31 -3.41
C ALA A 2 0.48 21.59 -3.88
N LEU A 3 1.48 21.62 -2.98
CA LEU A 3 2.86 21.99 -3.33
C LEU A 3 3.81 20.80 -3.56
N SER A 4 3.48 19.59 -3.09
CA SER A 4 4.38 18.41 -3.20
C SER A 4 3.89 17.34 -4.16
N MET A 5 2.65 17.40 -4.61
CA MET A 5 2.12 16.54 -5.68
C MET A 5 1.86 17.43 -6.87
N GLN A 6 2.95 17.87 -7.52
CA GLN A 6 2.83 18.47 -8.83
C GLN A 6 2.12 17.45 -9.72
N PRO A 7 1.15 17.88 -10.56
CA PRO A 7 0.62 17.00 -11.59
C PRO A 7 1.81 16.41 -12.37
N PRO A 8 1.71 15.16 -12.83
CA PRO A 8 2.80 14.52 -13.57
C PRO A 8 3.34 15.51 -14.60
N GLU A 9 4.66 15.76 -14.59
CA GLU A 9 5.27 16.69 -15.54
C GLU A 9 5.07 16.15 -16.95
N VAL A 10 4.05 16.66 -17.64
CA VAL A 10 3.83 16.36 -19.05
C VAL A 10 4.93 17.07 -19.85
N PRO A 11 5.84 16.33 -20.51
CA PRO A 11 6.93 16.94 -21.26
C PRO A 11 6.38 17.81 -22.39
N SER A 12 6.91 19.03 -22.53
CA SER A 12 6.61 19.88 -23.67
C SER A 12 7.17 19.24 -24.94
N LEU A 13 6.37 19.20 -26.01
CA LEU A 13 6.84 18.70 -27.29
C LEU A 13 7.67 19.76 -28.00
N LYS A 14 8.67 19.33 -28.76
CA LYS A 14 9.59 20.25 -29.46
C LYS A 14 8.82 21.00 -30.55
N GLY A 15 8.72 22.32 -30.43
CA GLY A 15 7.98 23.19 -31.35
C GLY A 15 6.54 23.50 -30.94
N GLU A 16 6.11 23.03 -29.77
CA GLU A 16 4.76 23.28 -29.24
C GLU A 16 4.63 24.70 -28.65
N THR A 17 3.49 25.34 -28.91
CA THR A 17 3.15 26.65 -28.31
C THR A 17 2.73 26.50 -26.85
N ARG A 18 2.79 27.61 -26.09
CA ARG A 18 2.37 27.62 -24.68
C ARG A 18 0.90 27.24 -24.49
N GLU A 19 0.05 27.55 -25.46
CA GLU A 19 -1.38 27.24 -25.41
C GLU A 19 -1.63 25.75 -25.65
N GLU A 20 -1.01 25.16 -26.68
CA GLU A 20 -1.08 23.73 -26.98
C GLU A 20 -0.59 22.87 -25.81
N ALA A 21 0.53 23.25 -25.19
CA ALA A 21 1.06 22.58 -24.01
C ALA A 21 0.09 22.62 -22.81
N ARG A 22 -0.67 23.72 -22.66
CA ARG A 22 -1.63 23.90 -21.57
C ARG A 22 -2.90 23.09 -21.81
N GLU A 23 -3.40 23.05 -23.04
CA GLU A 23 -4.56 22.23 -23.40
C GLU A 23 -4.27 20.73 -23.26
N ARG A 24 -3.09 20.29 -23.68
CA ARG A 24 -2.68 18.88 -23.58
C ARG A 24 -2.55 18.43 -22.13
N LYS A 25 -1.92 19.24 -21.28
CA LYS A 25 -1.88 19.03 -19.83
C LYS A 25 -3.27 18.94 -19.21
N ARG A 26 -4.21 19.78 -19.66
CA ARG A 26 -5.60 19.77 -19.17
C ARG A 26 -6.34 18.50 -19.57
N LYS A 27 -6.22 18.07 -20.84
CA LYS A 27 -6.81 16.82 -21.33
C LYS A 27 -6.23 15.59 -20.63
N GLU A 28 -4.93 15.58 -20.39
CA GLU A 28 -4.29 14.47 -19.66
C GLU A 28 -4.71 14.41 -18.20
N ASP A 29 -5.07 15.53 -17.57
CA ASP A 29 -5.54 15.57 -16.18
C ASP A 29 -7.02 15.17 -16.02
N GLU A 30 -7.79 15.11 -17.12
CA GLU A 30 -9.17 14.66 -17.11
C GLU A 30 -9.27 13.12 -17.11
N LEU A 31 -9.97 12.58 -16.12
CA LEU A 31 -10.33 11.17 -16.04
C LEU A 31 -11.80 11.03 -16.44
N SER A 32 -12.09 10.24 -17.46
CA SER A 32 -13.48 9.89 -17.76
C SER A 32 -13.97 8.85 -16.76
N VAL A 33 -15.10 9.16 -16.13
CA VAL A 33 -15.76 8.26 -15.16
C VAL A 33 -16.98 7.55 -15.77
N ALA A 34 -17.25 7.75 -17.06
CA ALA A 34 -18.37 7.13 -17.77
C ALA A 34 -18.29 5.59 -17.74
N THR A 35 -17.08 5.03 -17.75
CA THR A 35 -16.85 3.57 -17.68
C THR A 35 -17.21 2.97 -16.31
N LEU A 36 -17.43 3.80 -15.28
CA LEU A 36 -17.78 3.34 -13.94
C LEU A 36 -19.26 2.96 -13.79
N GLY A 37 -20.09 3.14 -14.83
CA GLY A 37 -21.50 2.74 -14.83
C GLY A 37 -22.35 3.49 -13.82
N LEU A 38 -21.99 4.73 -13.51
CA LEU A 38 -22.72 5.59 -12.57
C LEU A 38 -24.02 6.08 -13.25
N GLU A 39 -25.12 6.11 -12.49
CA GLU A 39 -26.42 6.61 -12.99
C GLU A 39 -26.41 8.14 -13.25
N GLU A 40 -25.46 8.86 -12.66
CA GLU A 40 -25.31 10.31 -12.80
C GLU A 40 -24.52 10.67 -14.08
N ASP A 41 -24.93 11.74 -14.77
CA ASP A 41 -24.26 12.32 -15.96
C ASP A 41 -22.93 13.03 -15.62
N ILE A 42 -22.05 12.35 -14.88
CA ILE A 42 -20.68 12.80 -14.67
C ILE A 42 -19.82 12.18 -15.76
N HIS A 43 -19.42 12.98 -16.76
CA HIS A 43 -18.65 12.47 -17.89
C HIS A 43 -17.13 12.50 -17.67
N SER A 44 -16.62 13.45 -16.87
CA SER A 44 -15.19 13.57 -16.57
C SER A 44 -14.92 14.34 -15.26
N LEU A 45 -13.81 13.99 -14.59
CA LEU A 45 -13.31 14.67 -13.40
C LEU A 45 -11.79 14.86 -13.52
N SER A 46 -11.28 16.00 -13.06
CA SER A 46 -9.82 16.17 -12.99
C SER A 46 -9.21 15.28 -11.90
N ARG A 47 -8.03 14.70 -12.13
CA ARG A 47 -7.31 13.93 -11.10
C ARG A 47 -7.05 14.79 -9.87
N LYS A 48 -6.76 16.08 -10.07
CA LYS A 48 -6.61 17.04 -8.98
C LYS A 48 -7.85 17.11 -8.09
N THR A 49 -9.05 17.21 -8.69
CA THR A 49 -10.31 17.22 -7.94
C THR A 49 -10.47 15.94 -7.11
N LEU A 50 -10.21 14.77 -7.70
CA LEU A 50 -10.31 13.48 -7.00
C LEU A 50 -9.33 13.41 -5.82
N LEU A 51 -8.08 13.80 -6.03
CA LEU A 51 -7.05 13.80 -5.00
C LEU A 51 -7.38 14.79 -3.88
N GLU A 52 -7.54 16.07 -4.22
CA GLU A 52 -7.62 17.15 -3.24
C GLU A 52 -8.97 17.24 -2.52
N ASN A 53 -10.07 16.98 -3.23
CA ASN A 53 -11.41 17.19 -2.67
C ASN A 53 -12.05 15.90 -2.14
N ILE A 54 -11.52 14.72 -2.51
CA ILE A 54 -12.12 13.44 -2.11
C ILE A 54 -11.12 12.59 -1.33
N MET A 55 -10.00 12.20 -1.95
CA MET A 55 -9.08 11.24 -1.32
C MET A 55 -8.34 11.83 -0.12
N PHE A 56 -7.83 13.06 -0.21
CA PHE A 56 -7.09 13.69 0.89
C PHE A 56 -7.96 13.95 2.13
N PRO A 57 -9.20 14.49 2.02
CA PRO A 57 -10.10 14.59 3.17
C PRO A 57 -10.37 13.23 3.81
N ARG A 58 -10.65 12.19 3.02
CA ARG A 58 -10.91 10.85 3.57
C ARG A 58 -9.70 10.25 4.29
N MET A 59 -8.51 10.37 3.71
CA MET A 59 -7.28 9.93 4.37
C MET A 59 -7.02 10.71 5.66
N LYS A 60 -7.26 12.03 5.67
CA LYS A 60 -7.12 12.86 6.87
C LYS A 60 -8.05 12.35 7.98
N GLU A 61 -9.32 12.11 7.68
CA GLU A 61 -10.29 11.57 8.64
C GLU A 61 -9.88 10.19 9.16
N MET A 62 -9.37 9.31 8.28
CA MET A 62 -8.83 8.00 8.70
C MET A 62 -7.67 8.16 9.69
N PHE A 63 -6.71 9.04 9.40
CA PHE A 63 -5.57 9.25 10.29
C PHE A 63 -5.94 10.01 11.56
N GLU A 64 -6.96 10.87 11.55
CA GLU A 64 -7.51 11.49 12.77
C GLU A 64 -8.07 10.41 13.71
N MET A 65 -8.86 9.46 13.17
CA MET A 65 -9.37 8.32 13.95
C MET A 65 -8.22 7.46 14.52
N VAL A 66 -7.18 7.20 13.73
CA VAL A 66 -5.97 6.49 14.21
C VAL A 66 -5.29 7.29 15.32
N GLY A 67 -5.14 8.61 15.14
CA GLY A 67 -4.54 9.50 16.13
C GLY A 67 -5.28 9.48 17.46
N THR A 68 -6.61 9.51 17.44
CA THR A 68 -7.43 9.38 18.65
C THR A 68 -7.15 8.09 19.41
N GLU A 69 -7.02 6.95 18.71
CA GLU A 69 -6.72 5.68 19.37
C GLU A 69 -5.28 5.65 19.89
N LEU A 70 -4.29 6.18 19.15
CA LEU A 70 -2.91 6.27 19.61
C LEU A 70 -2.77 7.13 20.88
N GLU A 71 -3.51 8.24 20.97
CA GLU A 71 -3.53 9.13 22.13
C GLU A 71 -4.15 8.43 23.34
N LYS A 72 -5.30 7.77 23.14
CA LYS A 72 -5.98 6.99 24.18
C LYS A 72 -5.08 5.90 24.77
N GLN A 73 -4.26 5.25 23.94
CA GLN A 73 -3.28 4.25 24.36
C GLN A 73 -1.96 4.85 24.85
N LYS A 74 -1.81 6.18 24.86
CA LYS A 74 -0.59 6.92 25.24
C LYS A 74 0.66 6.48 24.46
N LEU A 75 0.49 6.12 23.20
CA LEU A 75 1.56 5.55 22.38
C LEU A 75 2.47 6.61 21.75
N PHE A 76 2.01 7.86 21.55
CA PHE A 76 2.77 8.90 20.84
C PHE A 76 4.19 9.11 21.41
N SER A 77 4.36 9.06 22.72
CA SER A 77 5.67 9.22 23.38
C SER A 77 6.56 7.97 23.32
N LEU A 78 5.99 6.80 23.00
CA LEU A 78 6.67 5.51 23.00
C LEU A 78 7.20 5.11 21.62
N VAL A 79 6.77 5.77 20.55
CA VAL A 79 7.16 5.45 19.17
C VAL A 79 7.95 6.58 18.49
N PRO A 80 9.20 6.85 18.93
CA PRO A 80 10.03 7.91 18.36
C PRO A 80 10.43 7.64 16.89
N ALA A 81 10.36 6.38 16.46
CA ALA A 81 10.64 5.96 15.09
C ALA A 81 9.51 6.31 14.09
N GLY A 82 8.37 6.80 14.59
CA GLY A 82 7.24 7.20 13.77
C GLY A 82 6.36 6.04 13.28
N ILE A 83 5.67 6.28 12.17
CA ILE A 83 4.61 5.43 11.62
C ILE A 83 5.09 4.74 10.35
N VAL A 84 4.72 3.46 10.22
CA VAL A 84 4.91 2.68 9.00
C VAL A 84 3.55 2.32 8.43
N ILE A 85 3.29 2.74 7.20
CA ILE A 85 2.06 2.39 6.48
C ILE A 85 2.39 1.24 5.53
N THR A 86 1.58 0.18 5.55
CA THR A 86 1.78 -1.01 4.71
C THR A 86 0.44 -1.53 4.17
N GLY A 87 0.44 -2.62 3.41
CA GLY A 87 -0.72 -3.14 2.69
C GLY A 87 -1.04 -2.37 1.41
N GLY A 88 -2.08 -2.79 0.68
CA GLY A 88 -2.45 -2.17 -0.61
C GLY A 88 -2.81 -0.69 -0.50
N GLY A 89 -3.45 -0.29 0.60
CA GLY A 89 -3.79 1.12 0.85
C GLY A 89 -2.56 2.04 0.93
N ALA A 90 -1.38 1.51 1.29
CA ALA A 90 -0.14 2.27 1.35
C ALA A 90 0.34 2.78 -0.03
N GLN A 91 -0.22 2.27 -1.13
CA GLN A 91 0.06 2.73 -2.48
C GLN A 91 -0.82 3.91 -2.91
N THR A 92 -1.76 4.34 -2.06
CA THR A 92 -2.60 5.50 -2.34
C THR A 92 -1.76 6.76 -2.46
N ALA A 93 -1.96 7.53 -3.53
CA ALA A 93 -1.22 8.75 -3.79
C ALA A 93 -1.35 9.74 -2.62
N GLY A 94 -0.20 10.23 -2.12
CA GLY A 94 -0.16 11.23 -1.04
C GLY A 94 -0.41 10.69 0.38
N ILE A 95 -0.55 9.38 0.57
CA ILE A 95 -0.94 8.82 1.88
C ILE A 95 0.08 9.09 2.99
N ALA A 96 1.37 9.00 2.68
CA ALA A 96 2.44 9.25 3.65
C ALA A 96 2.46 10.74 4.07
N GLU A 97 2.24 11.65 3.12
CA GLU A 97 2.20 13.09 3.34
C GLU A 97 0.99 13.50 4.17
N VAL A 98 -0.19 12.94 3.89
CA VAL A 98 -1.40 13.19 4.69
C VAL A 98 -1.18 12.69 6.11
N CYS A 99 -0.73 11.44 6.29
CA CYS A 99 -0.46 10.86 7.60
C CYS A 99 0.53 11.69 8.41
N LYS A 100 1.68 12.04 7.82
CA LYS A 100 2.73 12.85 8.46
C LYS A 100 2.19 14.19 8.95
N ARG A 101 1.34 14.85 8.16
CA ARG A 101 0.73 16.14 8.51
C ARG A 101 -0.33 15.99 9.59
N THR A 102 -1.19 14.98 9.49
CA THR A 102 -2.27 14.76 10.44
C THR A 102 -1.75 14.37 11.81
N LEU A 103 -0.77 13.47 11.87
CA LEU A 103 -0.26 12.91 13.13
C LEU A 103 0.99 13.63 13.67
N SER A 104 1.57 14.55 12.90
CA SER A 104 2.82 15.25 13.26
C SER A 104 3.99 14.30 13.60
N MET A 105 4.01 13.12 12.98
CA MET A 105 5.03 12.10 13.17
C MET A 105 5.77 11.82 11.87
N SER A 106 6.99 11.29 11.96
CA SER A 106 7.66 10.73 10.78
C SER A 106 6.84 9.56 10.24
N THR A 107 6.59 9.53 8.93
CA THR A 107 5.81 8.48 8.27
C THR A 107 6.58 7.95 7.07
N ARG A 108 6.60 6.63 6.91
CA ARG A 108 7.17 5.95 5.73
C ARG A 108 6.28 4.82 5.24
N ILE A 109 6.47 4.45 3.98
CA ILE A 109 5.84 3.26 3.39
C ILE A 109 6.70 2.03 3.71
N GLY A 110 6.08 1.00 4.27
CA GLY A 110 6.70 -0.27 4.62
C GLY A 110 6.62 -1.26 3.46
N ILE A 111 7.79 -1.64 2.93
CA ILE A 111 7.93 -2.68 1.92
C ILE A 111 8.31 -3.99 2.63
N PRO A 112 7.68 -5.13 2.30
CA PRO A 112 8.05 -6.41 2.89
C PRO A 112 9.52 -6.76 2.58
N THR A 113 10.20 -7.35 3.56
CA THR A 113 11.59 -7.82 3.43
C THR A 113 11.71 -9.24 3.98
N GLY A 114 12.84 -9.91 3.73
CA GLY A 114 13.11 -11.26 4.25
C GLY A 114 12.82 -12.40 3.28
N VAL A 115 12.45 -12.09 2.04
CA VAL A 115 12.27 -13.06 0.95
C VAL A 115 13.27 -12.73 -0.15
N ARG A 116 13.96 -13.73 -0.71
CA ARG A 116 14.96 -13.59 -1.79
C ARG A 116 14.64 -14.56 -2.93
N GLY A 117 14.91 -14.18 -4.18
CA GLY A 117 14.63 -14.98 -5.38
C GLY A 117 14.17 -14.10 -6.55
N LEU A 118 13.29 -14.62 -7.41
CA LEU A 118 12.56 -13.80 -8.40
C LEU A 118 11.43 -13.06 -7.65
N VAL A 119 11.77 -11.91 -7.05
CA VAL A 119 10.95 -11.23 -6.04
C VAL A 119 10.52 -9.82 -6.42
N ASP A 120 10.94 -9.31 -7.58
CA ASP A 120 10.71 -7.91 -7.98
C ASP A 120 9.21 -7.54 -8.01
N GLU A 121 8.34 -8.48 -8.36
CA GLU A 121 6.88 -8.26 -8.40
C GLU A 121 6.24 -8.17 -7.00
N ILE A 122 6.87 -8.73 -5.98
CA ILE A 122 6.35 -8.79 -4.61
C ILE A 122 6.97 -7.76 -3.67
N GLU A 123 7.91 -6.94 -4.14
CA GLU A 123 8.50 -5.80 -3.42
C GLU A 123 7.54 -4.60 -3.36
N ILE A 124 6.28 -4.87 -3.06
CA ILE A 124 5.25 -3.84 -2.89
C ILE A 124 4.49 -4.04 -1.57
N PRO A 125 4.03 -2.94 -0.93
CA PRO A 125 3.34 -3.00 0.36
C PRO A 125 2.15 -3.95 0.43
N SER A 126 1.47 -4.19 -0.71
CA SER A 126 0.34 -5.11 -0.83
C SER A 126 0.64 -6.53 -0.37
N TYR A 127 1.89 -7.01 -0.51
CA TYR A 127 2.28 -8.37 -0.11
C TYR A 127 2.76 -8.49 1.33
N ALA A 128 2.78 -7.39 2.10
CA ALA A 128 3.31 -7.39 3.47
C ALA A 128 2.65 -8.42 4.39
N THR A 129 1.32 -8.57 4.30
CA THR A 129 0.59 -9.56 5.11
C THR A 129 0.96 -10.99 4.72
N ALA A 130 0.95 -11.32 3.43
CA ALA A 130 1.25 -12.66 2.95
C ALA A 130 2.68 -13.09 3.30
N ILE A 131 3.65 -12.20 3.04
CA ILE A 131 5.06 -12.43 3.36
C ILE A 131 5.26 -12.54 4.87
N GLY A 132 4.64 -11.66 5.65
CA GLY A 132 4.70 -11.70 7.12
C GLY A 132 4.20 -13.02 7.70
N LEU A 133 3.08 -13.54 7.16
CA LEU A 133 2.54 -14.84 7.57
C LEU A 133 3.46 -16.00 7.20
N LEU A 134 4.05 -15.98 6.01
CA LEU A 134 5.02 -17.01 5.57
C LEU A 134 6.25 -17.03 6.48
N LEU A 135 6.82 -15.87 6.77
CA LEU A 135 7.98 -15.74 7.66
C LEU A 135 7.64 -16.15 9.10
N TYR A 136 6.44 -15.78 9.59
CA TYR A 136 5.95 -16.19 10.90
C TYR A 136 5.83 -17.72 11.02
N GLY A 137 5.20 -18.36 10.03
CA GLY A 137 5.07 -19.82 9.99
C GLY A 137 6.41 -20.54 9.90
N ALA A 138 7.35 -20.03 9.11
CA ALA A 138 8.69 -20.61 9.00
C ALA A 138 9.47 -20.52 10.33
N LYS A 139 9.33 -19.41 11.06
CA LYS A 139 9.98 -19.21 12.37
C LYS A 139 9.41 -20.13 13.46
N GLU A 140 8.10 -20.26 13.55
CA GLU A 140 7.42 -21.14 14.53
C GLU A 140 7.63 -22.64 14.21
N GLY A 141 7.91 -22.97 12.95
CA GLY A 141 8.23 -24.34 12.49
C GLY A 141 9.61 -24.86 12.93
N GLY A 142 10.43 -24.06 13.61
CA GLY A 142 11.70 -24.50 14.20
C GLY A 142 12.90 -24.56 13.25
N GLU A 143 12.77 -24.09 12.00
CA GLU A 143 13.92 -23.97 11.11
C GLU A 143 14.37 -22.50 11.00
N GLU A 144 15.59 -22.20 11.43
CA GLU A 144 16.25 -20.93 11.14
C GLU A 144 16.39 -20.78 9.61
N VAL A 145 15.54 -19.95 9.00
CA VAL A 145 15.66 -19.57 7.60
C VAL A 145 16.91 -18.70 7.43
N ARG A 146 18.06 -19.34 7.23
CA ARG A 146 19.33 -18.68 6.89
C ARG A 146 19.25 -18.18 5.44
N THR A 147 19.19 -16.88 5.28
CA THR A 147 19.09 -16.18 4.00
C THR A 147 20.44 -16.13 3.29
N GLY A 148 20.83 -17.25 2.67
CA GLY A 148 21.92 -17.31 1.69
C GLY A 148 21.49 -16.83 0.30
N GLU A 149 22.47 -16.35 -0.49
CA GLU A 149 22.33 -15.92 -1.89
C GLU A 149 21.97 -17.12 -2.77
N GLY A 150 20.74 -17.15 -3.28
CA GLY A 150 20.29 -18.16 -4.24
C GLY A 150 19.37 -19.22 -3.64
N GLY A 151 18.06 -18.98 -3.78
CA GLY A 151 17.01 -19.99 -3.65
C GLY A 151 16.47 -20.20 -2.24
N ASN A 152 15.44 -19.44 -1.85
CA ASN A 152 14.76 -19.64 -0.56
C ASN A 152 13.22 -19.48 -0.57
N LEU A 153 12.56 -19.29 -1.72
CA LEU A 153 11.08 -19.44 -1.79
C LEU A 153 10.65 -20.91 -1.84
N LEU A 154 11.36 -21.73 -2.63
CA LEU A 154 11.09 -23.17 -2.73
C LEU A 154 11.33 -23.90 -1.40
N LYS A 155 12.29 -23.44 -0.58
CA LYS A 155 12.56 -24.01 0.74
C LYS A 155 11.48 -23.67 1.77
N ILE A 156 10.98 -22.43 1.77
CA ILE A 156 9.82 -22.05 2.60
C ILE A 156 8.59 -22.90 2.20
N PHE A 157 8.39 -23.12 0.90
CA PHE A 157 7.31 -23.98 0.39
C PHE A 157 7.54 -25.47 0.69
N SER A 158 8.78 -25.96 0.62
CA SER A 158 9.10 -27.35 0.92
C SER A 158 9.08 -27.65 2.43
N SER A 159 9.42 -26.70 3.30
CA SER A 159 9.25 -26.85 4.75
C SER A 159 7.77 -26.80 5.16
N PHE A 160 6.92 -26.11 4.39
CA PHE A 160 5.46 -26.24 4.48
C PHE A 160 4.95 -27.61 3.96
N SER A 161 5.60 -28.18 2.95
CA SER A 161 5.25 -29.46 2.32
C SER A 161 5.84 -30.69 3.04
N GLY A 162 6.88 -30.53 3.87
CA GLY A 162 7.88 -31.56 4.10
C GLY A 162 8.17 -31.90 5.55
N LYS A 163 7.22 -31.73 6.48
CA LYS A 163 7.10 -32.49 7.75
C LYS A 163 5.99 -31.90 8.60
N GLY A 164 4.97 -32.70 8.91
CA GLY A 164 4.08 -32.47 10.04
C GLY A 164 2.67 -32.00 9.67
N SER A 165 1.80 -33.00 9.54
CA SER A 165 0.33 -33.07 9.62
C SER A 165 -0.45 -32.04 10.49
N GLY A 166 0.14 -31.01 11.10
CA GLY A 166 -0.53 -30.05 11.99
C GLY A 166 -1.05 -28.77 11.31
N ILE A 167 -0.32 -28.22 10.33
CA ILE A 167 -0.72 -26.98 9.64
C ILE A 167 -1.81 -27.22 8.60
N LEU A 168 -1.78 -28.37 7.90
CA LEU A 168 -2.88 -28.79 7.01
C LEU A 168 -4.19 -28.98 7.79
N ASN A 169 -4.14 -29.58 8.98
CA ASN A 169 -5.33 -29.72 9.84
C ASN A 169 -5.86 -28.37 10.34
N LYS A 170 -4.99 -27.41 10.67
CA LYS A 170 -5.40 -26.05 11.02
C LYS A 170 -6.02 -25.31 9.84
N ILE A 171 -5.39 -25.33 8.66
CA ILE A 171 -5.92 -24.70 7.44
C ILE A 171 -7.25 -25.35 7.02
N GLN A 172 -7.37 -26.66 7.13
CA GLN A 172 -8.61 -27.38 6.83
C GLN A 172 -9.71 -27.07 7.85
N SER A 173 -9.36 -26.86 9.13
CA SER A 173 -10.32 -26.42 10.16
C SER A 173 -10.77 -24.97 9.98
N LEU A 174 -9.87 -24.10 9.48
CA LEU A 174 -10.17 -22.71 9.17
C LEU A 174 -11.07 -22.59 7.93
N LEU A 175 -10.81 -23.38 6.88
CA LEU A 175 -11.69 -23.47 5.70
C LEU A 175 -13.06 -24.08 6.06
N LYS A 176 -13.11 -25.10 6.93
CA LYS A 176 -14.37 -25.65 7.46
C LYS A 176 -15.14 -24.67 8.34
N SER A 177 -14.46 -23.71 8.97
CA SER A 177 -15.12 -22.67 9.78
C SER A 177 -15.61 -21.46 8.97
N LEU A 178 -15.21 -21.35 7.70
CA LEU A 178 -15.56 -20.25 6.79
C LEU A 178 -16.56 -20.64 5.69
N LEU A 179 -16.84 -21.93 5.54
CA LEU A 179 -17.99 -22.43 4.78
C LEU A 179 -19.13 -22.71 5.78
N PRO A 180 -20.35 -22.18 5.55
CA PRO A 180 -21.51 -22.45 6.40
C PRO A 180 -21.90 -23.93 6.44
#